data_AF-A0A933KA24-F1
#
_entry.id   AF-A0A933KA24-F1
#
_cell.length_a   1.000
_cell.length_b   1.000
_cell.length_c   1.000
_cell.angle_alpha   90.00
_cell.angle_beta   90.00
_cell.angle_gamma   90.00
#
_symmetry.space_group_name_H-M   'P 1'
#
loop_
_entity.id
_entity.type
_entity.pdbx_description
1 polymer ?
#
loop_
_entity_poly.entity_id
_entity_poly.type
_entity_poly.pdbx_seq_one_letter_code
_entity_poly.pdbx_strand_id
1 'polypeptide(L)'
;MDDAFLRWRAFPAPLPPPAFPAARLSWSARGALILVKRLAGRFGRVCLAEVLAGEASDKVLTHGLNWDPAFGLLRGGGRGAAFGTLRDLEKRGLIQVVMLEGTYPVLGVTDAGRAALL
;
A
#
# COMPACT_ATOMS: atom_id res chain seq x y z
N MET A 1 20.14 26.00 -18.06
CA MET A 1 20.66 24.67 -18.39
C MET A 1 21.94 24.45 -17.65
N ASP A 2 22.11 23.47 -16.77
CA ASP A 2 21.25 22.58 -15.98
C ASP A 2 22.28 21.70 -15.25
N ASP A 3 22.21 21.57 -13.93
CA ASP A 3 22.69 20.40 -13.17
C ASP A 3 22.58 20.65 -11.65
N ALA A 4 21.35 20.88 -11.19
CA ALA A 4 21.01 20.90 -9.76
C ALA A 4 20.14 19.69 -9.35
N PHE A 5 20.11 18.64 -10.17
CA PHE A 5 19.47 17.37 -9.87
C PHE A 5 20.54 16.38 -9.42
N LEU A 6 20.75 16.21 -8.11
CA LEU A 6 21.32 15.02 -7.43
C LEU A 6 21.98 15.42 -6.10
N ARG A 7 21.17 15.79 -5.11
CA ARG A 7 21.57 15.68 -3.70
C ARG A 7 20.52 14.92 -2.92
N TRP A 8 20.39 13.64 -3.27
CA TRP A 8 19.70 12.66 -2.46
C TRP A 8 20.47 12.49 -1.15
N ARG A 9 19.95 13.07 -0.07
CA ARG A 9 20.41 12.73 1.29
C ARG A 9 20.01 11.28 1.55
N ALA A 10 21.02 10.45 1.77
CA ALA A 10 20.91 9.05 2.09
C ALA A 10 19.89 8.83 3.22
N PHE A 11 18.74 8.27 2.87
CA PHE A 11 17.91 7.55 3.82
C PHE A 11 18.74 6.36 4.35
N PRO A 12 18.53 5.93 5.61
CA PRO A 12 19.18 4.71 6.10
C PRO A 12 18.93 3.59 5.08
N ALA A 13 19.99 2.83 4.78
CA ALA A 13 19.96 1.74 3.81
C ALA A 13 18.65 0.94 3.96
N PRO A 14 18.01 0.52 2.84
CA PRO A 14 16.80 -0.27 2.91
C PRO A 14 17.04 -1.42 3.89
N LEU A 15 16.17 -1.52 4.90
CA LEU A 15 16.28 -2.57 5.92
C LEU A 15 16.47 -3.90 5.20
N PRO A 16 17.46 -4.73 5.60
CA PRO A 16 17.62 -6.04 4.99
C PRO A 16 16.27 -6.76 5.10
N PRO A 17 15.80 -7.40 4.01
CA PRO A 17 14.52 -8.08 4.04
C PRO A 17 14.54 -9.04 5.23
N PRO A 18 13.53 -9.00 6.10
CA PRO A 18 13.53 -9.89 7.24
C PRO A 18 13.59 -11.33 6.71
N ALA A 19 14.49 -12.14 7.30
CA ALA A 19 14.68 -13.55 6.96
C ALA A 19 13.47 -14.37 7.46
N PHE A 20 12.29 -14.11 6.91
CA PHE A 20 11.16 -15.01 7.01
C PHE A 20 11.22 -15.94 5.79
N PRO A 21 11.13 -17.28 5.96
CA PRO A 21 10.84 -18.14 4.81
C PRO A 21 9.59 -17.56 4.16
N ALA A 22 9.60 -17.31 2.84
CA ALA A 22 8.54 -16.64 2.07
C ALA A 22 7.15 -16.95 2.62
N ALA A 23 6.72 -16.17 3.63
CA ALA A 23 5.62 -16.59 4.47
C ALA A 23 4.40 -16.36 3.61
N ARG A 24 3.75 -17.45 3.16
CA ARG A 24 2.61 -17.38 2.25
C ARG A 24 1.68 -16.27 2.74
N LEU A 25 1.55 -15.22 1.93
CA LEU A 25 0.60 -14.16 2.22
C LEU A 25 -0.77 -14.81 2.32
N SER A 26 -1.54 -14.43 3.33
CA SER A 26 -2.96 -14.78 3.36
C SER A 26 -3.62 -14.25 2.08
N TRP A 27 -4.72 -14.86 1.68
CA TRP A 27 -5.48 -14.41 0.51
C TRP A 27 -5.85 -12.92 0.60
N SER A 28 -6.25 -12.47 1.78
CA SER A 28 -6.55 -11.05 2.05
C SER A 28 -5.32 -10.14 1.95
N ALA A 29 -4.17 -10.56 2.46
CA ALA A 29 -2.93 -9.79 2.36
C ALA A 29 -2.44 -9.69 0.92
N ARG A 30 -2.57 -10.77 0.13
CA ARG A 30 -2.26 -10.77 -1.30
C ARG A 30 -3.21 -9.83 -2.06
N GLY A 31 -4.51 -9.87 -1.77
CA GLY A 31 -5.50 -8.96 -2.37
C GLY A 31 -5.25 -7.50 -2.03
N ALA A 32 -4.92 -7.19 -0.78
CA ALA A 32 -4.51 -5.84 -0.36
C ALA A 32 -3.24 -5.37 -1.07
N LEU A 33 -2.24 -6.24 -1.21
CA LEU A 33 -1.01 -5.92 -1.93
C LEU A 33 -1.26 -5.67 -3.43
N ILE A 34 -2.16 -6.44 -4.06
CA ILE A 34 -2.60 -6.21 -5.44
C ILE A 34 -3.36 -4.88 -5.59
N LEU A 35 -4.18 -4.50 -4.60
CA LEU A 35 -4.85 -3.20 -4.58
C LEU A 35 -3.83 -2.06 -4.54
N VAL A 36 -2.86 -2.10 -3.61
CA VAL A 36 -1.79 -1.10 -3.51
C VAL A 36 -0.98 -1.04 -4.81
N LYS A 37 -0.71 -2.19 -5.45
CA LYS A 37 0.00 -2.24 -6.74
C LYS A 37 -0.80 -1.57 -7.86
N ARG A 38 -2.11 -1.80 -7.95
CA ARG A 38 -2.97 -1.20 -8.99
C ARG A 38 -3.15 0.31 -8.80
N LEU A 39 -3.29 0.74 -7.56
CA LEU A 39 -3.52 2.14 -7.20
C LEU A 39 -2.22 2.91 -6.92
N ALA A 40 -1.07 2.30 -7.26
CA ALA A 40 0.29 2.71 -6.96
C ALA A 40 0.49 4.22 -6.80
N GLY A 41 0.67 4.66 -5.54
CA GLY A 41 1.05 6.04 -5.25
C GLY A 41 -0.05 7.08 -5.46
N ARG A 42 -1.33 6.70 -5.62
CA ARG A 42 -2.43 7.67 -5.78
C ARG A 42 -3.21 7.93 -4.50
N PHE A 43 -3.21 6.96 -3.59
CA PHE A 43 -4.01 7.02 -2.37
C PHE A 43 -3.19 6.65 -1.13
N GLY A 44 -3.47 7.35 -0.05
CA GLY A 44 -2.91 7.06 1.27
C GLY A 44 -3.60 5.88 1.95
N ARG A 45 -3.02 5.48 3.09
CA ARG A 45 -3.44 4.31 3.87
C ARG A 45 -4.93 4.33 4.25
N VAL A 46 -5.45 5.49 4.65
CA VAL A 46 -6.85 5.64 5.08
C VAL A 46 -7.81 5.25 3.96
N CYS A 47 -7.66 5.86 2.79
CA CYS A 47 -8.53 5.61 1.65
C CYS A 47 -8.46 4.15 1.19
N LEU A 48 -7.26 3.56 1.15
CA LEU A 48 -7.10 2.15 0.79
C LEU A 48 -7.71 1.21 1.84
N ALA A 49 -7.69 1.58 3.12
CA ALA A 49 -8.37 0.82 4.17
C ALA A 49 -9.89 0.89 4.05
N GLU A 50 -10.46 2.05 3.68
CA GLU A 50 -11.89 2.20 3.39
C GLU A 50 -12.33 1.33 2.22
N VAL A 51 -11.55 1.29 1.13
CA VAL A 51 -11.80 0.39 -0.01
C VAL A 51 -11.83 -1.06 0.47
N LEU A 52 -10.79 -1.52 1.17
CA LEU A 52 -10.72 -2.90 1.67
C LEU A 52 -11.85 -3.24 2.65
N ALA A 53 -12.25 -2.30 3.50
CA ALA A 53 -13.39 -2.47 4.40
C ALA A 53 -14.75 -2.45 3.68
N GLY A 54 -14.79 -1.96 2.44
CA GLY A 54 -16.02 -1.83 1.67
C GLY A 54 -16.86 -0.64 2.08
N GLU A 55 -16.21 0.43 2.55
CA GLU A 55 -16.85 1.65 3.00
C GLU A 55 -16.87 2.67 1.86
N ALA A 56 -18.08 3.15 1.56
CA ALA A 56 -18.33 4.10 0.49
C ALA A 56 -18.18 5.55 0.98
N SER A 57 -16.96 5.95 1.37
CA SER A 57 -16.67 7.35 1.67
C SER A 57 -16.78 8.21 0.41
N ASP A 58 -17.00 9.53 0.56
CA ASP A 58 -17.06 10.46 -0.58
C ASP A 58 -15.84 10.34 -1.48
N LYS A 59 -14.65 10.13 -0.89
CA LYS A 59 -13.41 9.94 -1.65
C LYS A 59 -13.41 8.64 -2.44
N VAL A 60 -13.87 7.54 -1.83
CA VAL A 60 -13.99 6.25 -2.50
C VAL A 60 -14.97 6.32 -3.67
N LEU A 61 -16.12 6.97 -3.48
CA LEU A 61 -17.14 7.14 -4.51
C LEU A 61 -16.69 8.07 -5.63
N THR A 62 -16.12 9.23 -5.28
CA THR A 62 -15.64 10.24 -6.25
C THR A 62 -14.59 9.66 -7.20
N HIS A 63 -13.74 8.75 -6.70
CA HIS A 63 -12.71 8.11 -7.50
C HIS A 63 -13.13 6.74 -8.06
N GLY A 64 -14.39 6.33 -7.91
CA GLY A 64 -14.92 5.06 -8.42
C GLY A 64 -14.27 3.81 -7.81
N LEU A 65 -13.63 3.93 -6.64
CA LEU A 65 -12.90 2.83 -6.00
C LEU A 65 -13.82 1.73 -5.47
N ASN A 66 -15.12 2.01 -5.36
CA ASN A 66 -16.15 1.03 -5.03
C ASN A 66 -16.39 -0.01 -6.13
N TRP A 67 -15.86 0.20 -7.34
CA TRP A 67 -15.93 -0.75 -8.46
C TRP A 67 -14.70 -1.67 -8.49
N ASP A 68 -13.70 -1.41 -7.64
CA ASP A 68 -12.50 -2.23 -7.59
C ASP A 68 -12.82 -3.64 -7.02
N PRO A 69 -12.28 -4.73 -7.62
CA PRO A 69 -12.42 -6.09 -7.10
C PRO A 69 -12.03 -6.30 -5.63
N ALA A 70 -11.18 -5.44 -5.07
CA ALA A 70 -10.78 -5.50 -3.66
C ALA A 70 -11.72 -4.69 -2.73
N PHE A 71 -12.76 -4.05 -3.28
CA PHE A 71 -13.74 -3.34 -2.49
C PHE A 71 -14.50 -4.31 -1.57
N GLY A 72 -14.41 -4.10 -0.26
CA GLY A 72 -15.04 -4.98 0.73
C GLY A 72 -14.32 -6.32 0.96
N LEU A 73 -13.10 -6.51 0.45
CA LEU A 73 -12.29 -7.72 0.66
C LEU A 73 -12.17 -8.11 2.15
N LEU A 74 -12.13 -7.11 3.02
CA LEU A 74 -11.98 -7.23 4.47
C LEU A 74 -13.23 -6.74 5.22
N ARG A 75 -14.40 -6.67 4.56
CA ARG A 75 -15.66 -6.19 5.15
C ARG A 75 -15.99 -6.87 6.47
N GLY A 76 -15.76 -8.19 6.58
CA GLY A 76 -16.03 -8.96 7.80
C GLY A 76 -15.23 -8.52 9.04
N GLY A 77 -14.06 -7.90 8.84
CA GLY A 77 -13.23 -7.34 9.94
C GLY A 77 -13.26 -5.82 10.03
N GLY A 78 -13.97 -5.16 9.11
CA GLY A 78 -14.11 -3.71 9.02
C GLY A 78 -12.79 -2.95 8.81
N ARG A 79 -12.86 -1.63 9.02
CA ARG A 79 -11.74 -0.70 8.81
C ARG A 79 -10.50 -1.04 9.65
N GLY A 80 -10.68 -1.53 10.88
CA GLY A 80 -9.58 -1.93 11.75
C GLY A 80 -8.74 -3.07 11.18
N ALA A 81 -9.39 -4.13 10.69
CA ALA A 81 -8.70 -5.25 10.04
C ALA A 81 -8.00 -4.83 8.73
N ALA A 82 -8.64 -3.95 7.96
CA ALA A 82 -8.04 -3.37 6.75
C ALA A 82 -6.77 -2.56 7.06
N PHE A 83 -6.82 -1.70 8.07
CA PHE A 83 -5.65 -0.95 8.54
C PHE A 83 -4.55 -1.86 9.06
N GLY A 84 -4.90 -2.86 9.86
CA GLY A 84 -3.95 -3.85 10.39
C GLY A 84 -3.23 -4.57 9.26
N THR A 85 -3.97 -5.03 8.25
CA THR A 85 -3.42 -5.71 7.07
C THR A 85 -2.43 -4.83 6.31
N LEU A 86 -2.78 -3.56 6.04
CA LEU A 86 -1.88 -2.62 5.37
C LEU A 86 -0.62 -2.34 6.21
N ARG A 87 -0.78 -2.16 7.53
CA ARG A 87 0.34 -1.94 8.45
C ARG A 87 1.27 -3.16 8.52
N ASP A 88 0.73 -4.37 8.45
CA ASP A 88 1.53 -5.59 8.46
C ASP A 88 2.30 -5.77 7.14
N LEU A 89 1.69 -5.44 5.99
CA LEU A 89 2.40 -5.40 4.71
C LEU A 89 3.55 -4.39 4.71
N GLU A 90 3.34 -3.23 5.33
CA GLU A 90 4.36 -2.19 5.48
C GLU A 90 5.50 -2.63 6.41
N LYS A 91 5.17 -3.21 7.57
CA LYS A 91 6.17 -3.78 8.50
C LYS A 91 7.00 -4.89 7.86
N ARG A 92 6.40 -5.68 6.95
CA ARG A 92 7.09 -6.72 6.17
C ARG A 92 7.92 -6.15 5.02
N GLY A 93 7.92 -4.83 4.80
CA GLY A 93 8.65 -4.17 3.72
C GLY A 93 8.06 -4.43 2.33
N LEU A 94 6.80 -4.87 2.23
CA LEU A 94 6.14 -5.19 0.95
C LEU A 94 5.48 -3.95 0.34
N ILE A 95 5.08 -3.00 1.18
CA ILE A 95 4.61 -1.69 0.77
C ILE A 95 5.35 -0.62 1.56
N GLN A 96 5.34 0.61 1.05
CA GLN A 96 5.99 1.75 1.68
C GLN A 96 5.11 2.99 1.54
N VAL A 97 5.24 3.89 2.50
CA VAL A 97 4.71 5.25 2.38
C VAL A 97 5.67 6.06 1.51
N VAL A 98 5.15 6.63 0.44
CA VAL A 98 5.88 7.55 -0.43
C VAL A 98 5.39 8.96 -0.14
N MET A 99 6.33 9.85 0.16
CA MET A 99 6.10 11.28 0.38
C MET A 99 6.66 12.01 -0.84
N LEU A 100 5.79 12.54 -1.69
CA LEU A 100 6.20 13.46 -2.75
C LEU A 100 6.01 14.89 -2.23
N GLU A 101 6.98 15.77 -2.45
CA GLU A 101 6.90 17.17 -1.99
C GLU A 101 5.59 17.82 -2.42
N GLY A 102 4.91 18.48 -1.47
CA GLY A 102 3.63 19.16 -1.71
C GLY A 102 2.42 18.23 -1.88
N THR A 103 2.57 16.91 -1.66
CA THR A 103 1.45 15.96 -1.76
C THR A 103 1.20 15.20 -0.46
N TYR A 104 -0.01 14.66 -0.33
CA TYR A 104 -0.36 13.79 0.78
C TYR A 104 0.41 12.46 0.71
N PRO A 105 0.72 11.82 1.86
CA PRO A 105 1.39 10.53 1.88
C PRO A 105 0.57 9.46 1.15
N VAL A 106 1.19 8.76 0.22
CA VAL A 106 0.57 7.70 -0.58
C VAL A 106 1.24 6.35 -0.33
N LEU A 107 0.54 5.25 -0.58
CA LEU A 107 1.13 3.91 -0.50
C LEU A 107 1.64 3.45 -1.87
N GLY A 108 2.87 2.94 -1.89
CA GLY A 108 3.50 2.29 -3.03
C GLY A 108 3.94 0.87 -2.70
N VAL A 109 4.15 0.05 -3.72
CA VAL A 109 4.68 -1.32 -3.58
C VAL A 109 6.20 -1.32 -3.78
N THR A 110 6.92 -2.04 -2.91
CA THR A 110 8.38 -2.21 -3.00
C THR A 110 8.76 -3.31 -4.00
N ASP A 111 10.06 -3.48 -4.28
CA ASP A 111 10.53 -4.64 -5.05
C ASP A 111 10.20 -5.97 -4.37
N ALA A 112 10.36 -6.04 -3.05
CA ALA A 112 9.97 -7.21 -2.27
C ALA A 112 8.47 -7.50 -2.37
N GLY A 113 7.63 -6.48 -2.34
CA GLY A 113 6.19 -6.61 -2.56
C GLY A 113 5.83 -7.11 -3.95
N ARG A 114 6.53 -6.66 -4.99
CA ARG A 114 6.35 -7.17 -6.35
C ARG A 114 6.75 -8.64 -6.45
N ALA A 115 7.89 -9.02 -5.87
CA ALA A 115 8.36 -10.40 -5.85
C ALA A 115 7.41 -11.33 -5.09
N ALA A 116 6.79 -10.87 -4.01
CA ALA A 116 5.81 -11.65 -3.23
C ALA A 116 4.47 -11.92 -3.96
N LEU A 117 4.25 -11.30 -5.13
CA LEU A 117 3.06 -11.53 -5.97
C LEU A 117 3.30 -12.51 -7.12
N LEU A 118 4.55 -12.91 -7.39
CA LEU A 118 4.93 -13.96 -8.34
C LEU A 118 4.61 -15.35 -7.74
#